data_AF-A0A2S8F2H9-F1
#
_entry.id   AF-A0A2S8F2H9-F1
#
_cell.length_a   1.000
_cell.length_b   1.000
_cell.length_c   1.000
_cell.angle_alpha   90.00
_cell.angle_beta   90.00
_cell.angle_gamma   90.00
#
_symmetry.space_group_name_H-M   'P 1'
#
loop_
_entity.id
_entity.type
_entity.pdbx_description
1 polymer ?
#
loop_
_entity_poly.entity_id
_entity_poly.type
_entity_poly.pdbx_seq_one_letter_code
_entity_poly.pdbx_strand_id
1 'polypeptide(L)'
;MDVPSFVYGILTGLLLAVILYWVSTVFNIFRPWLQVFLSGGKASLFDIIGMRLRGSDVKLVTEAYIMLVQRGQKVSLREVESQYLARKNSIMDSRDLLQIVEQNQDSSASR
;
A
#
# COMPACT_ATOMS: atom_id res chain seq x y z
N MET A 1 -13.59 -38.26 -27.93
CA MET A 1 -12.99 -36.92 -27.78
C MET A 1 -11.56 -37.04 -28.24
N ASP A 2 -11.21 -36.42 -29.36
CA ASP A 2 -9.86 -36.50 -29.90
C ASP A 2 -8.92 -35.76 -28.94
N VAL A 3 -7.83 -36.42 -28.53
CA VAL A 3 -6.80 -35.88 -27.62
C VAL A 3 -6.39 -34.42 -27.95
N PRO A 4 -6.28 -34.00 -29.22
CA PRO A 4 -5.97 -32.61 -29.56
C PRO A 4 -7.01 -31.60 -29.05
N SER A 5 -8.31 -31.92 -29.16
CA SER A 5 -9.40 -31.02 -28.74
C SER A 5 -9.39 -30.75 -27.23
N PHE A 6 -9.02 -31.76 -26.43
CA PHE A 6 -8.86 -31.62 -24.98
C PHE A 6 -7.68 -30.72 -24.62
N VAL A 7 -6.54 -30.87 -25.33
CA VAL A 7 -5.34 -30.05 -25.13
C VAL A 7 -5.60 -28.57 -25.47
N TYR A 8 -6.31 -28.29 -26.56
CA TYR A 8 -6.71 -26.91 -26.90
C TYR A 8 -7.65 -26.29 -25.86
N GLY A 9 -8.56 -27.08 -25.28
CA GLY A 9 -9.43 -26.63 -24.19
C GLY A 9 -8.64 -26.18 -22.95
N ILE A 10 -7.66 -26.97 -22.53
CA ILE A 10 -6.79 -26.63 -21.39
C ILE A 10 -5.93 -25.41 -21.68
N LEU A 11 -5.30 -25.34 -22.86
CA LEU A 11 -4.48 -24.19 -23.27
C LEU A 11 -5.29 -22.89 -23.29
N THR A 12 -6.50 -22.94 -23.83
CA THR A 12 -7.39 -21.78 -23.87
C THR A 12 -7.83 -21.35 -22.47
N GLY A 13 -8.17 -22.31 -21.61
CA GLY A 13 -8.53 -22.06 -20.22
C GLY A 13 -7.37 -21.44 -19.41
N LEU A 14 -6.16 -21.97 -19.59
CA LEU A 14 -4.96 -21.44 -18.94
C LEU A 14 -4.63 -20.02 -19.41
N LEU A 15 -4.71 -19.77 -20.72
CA LEU A 15 -4.49 -18.44 -21.29
C LEU A 15 -5.48 -17.44 -20.70
N LEU A 16 -6.77 -17.81 -20.63
CA LEU A 16 -7.81 -16.96 -20.04
C LEU A 16 -7.54 -16.66 -18.56
N ALA A 17 -7.12 -17.67 -17.79
CA ALA A 17 -6.79 -17.50 -16.37
C ALA A 17 -5.61 -16.54 -16.16
N VAL A 18 -4.57 -16.63 -16.98
CA VAL A 18 -3.41 -15.71 -16.94
C VAL A 18 -3.84 -14.29 -17.26
N ILE A 19 -4.67 -14.09 -18.29
CA ILE A 19 -5.20 -12.77 -18.64
C ILE A 19 -6.02 -12.19 -17.49
N LEU A 20 -6.93 -12.97 -16.90
CA LEU A 20 -7.75 -12.52 -15.77
C LEU A 20 -6.91 -12.16 -14.54
N TYR A 21 -5.85 -12.93 -14.26
CA TYR A 21 -4.92 -12.62 -13.17
C TYR A 21 -4.21 -11.28 -13.37
N TRP A 22 -3.72 -11.01 -14.58
CA TRP A 22 -3.10 -9.74 -14.93
C TRP A 22 -4.08 -8.57 -14.83
N VAL A 23 -5.28 -8.73 -15.37
CA VAL A 23 -6.34 -7.71 -15.29
C VAL A 23 -6.69 -7.40 -13.83
N SER A 24 -6.85 -8.43 -13.00
CA SER A 24 -7.14 -8.28 -11.57
C SER A 24 -6.03 -7.50 -10.83
N THR A 25 -4.77 -7.79 -11.16
CA THR A 25 -3.61 -7.08 -10.59
C THR A 25 -3.62 -5.58 -10.94
N VAL A 26 -3.85 -5.25 -12.21
CA VAL A 26 -3.93 -3.84 -12.66
C VAL A 26 -5.11 -3.15 -11.99
N PHE A 27 -6.27 -3.82 -11.90
CA PHE A 27 -7.46 -3.27 -11.27
C PHE A 27 -7.23 -2.95 -9.78
N ASN A 28 -6.46 -3.78 -9.07
CA ASN A 28 -6.11 -3.54 -7.66
C ASN A 28 -5.27 -2.28 -7.43
N ILE A 29 -4.46 -1.88 -8.41
CA ILE A 29 -3.68 -0.63 -8.38
C ILE A 29 -4.54 0.56 -8.81
N PHE A 30 -5.44 0.34 -9.78
CA PHE A 30 -6.31 1.38 -10.33
C PHE A 30 -7.37 1.87 -9.34
N ARG A 31 -7.94 0.98 -8.51
CA ARG A 31 -8.97 1.32 -7.51
C ARG A 31 -8.57 2.48 -6.56
N PRO A 32 -7.45 2.41 -5.81
CA PRO A 32 -7.06 3.50 -4.92
C PRO A 32 -6.73 4.80 -5.68
N TRP A 33 -6.13 4.71 -6.86
CA TRP A 33 -5.89 5.88 -7.71
C TRP A 33 -7.20 6.58 -8.10
N LEU A 34 -8.18 5.81 -8.56
CA LEU A 34 -9.48 6.33 -8.96
C LEU A 34 -10.21 6.98 -7.77
N GLN A 35 -10.08 6.40 -6.57
CA GLN A 35 -10.68 6.97 -5.36
C GLN A 35 -10.13 8.38 -5.04
N VAL A 36 -8.81 8.59 -5.22
CA VAL A 36 -8.20 9.93 -5.06
C VAL A 36 -8.69 10.89 -6.13
N PHE A 37 -8.70 10.43 -7.38
CA PHE A 37 -9.09 11.23 -8.52
C PHE A 37 -10.54 11.72 -8.39
N LEU A 38 -11.46 10.83 -8.03
CA LEU A 38 -12.86 11.16 -7.77
C LEU A 38 -13.05 12.10 -6.57
N SER A 39 -12.14 12.06 -5.60
CA SER A 39 -12.16 12.97 -4.44
C SER A 39 -11.58 14.35 -4.75
N GLY A 40 -11.18 14.63 -6.00
CA GLY A 40 -10.58 15.90 -6.41
C GLY A 40 -9.12 16.07 -5.97
N GLY A 41 -8.49 14.98 -5.51
CA GLY A 41 -7.08 14.97 -5.11
C GLY A 41 -6.15 14.84 -6.31
N LYS A 42 -4.90 15.32 -6.16
CA LYS A 42 -3.86 15.22 -7.18
C LYS A 42 -2.97 14.01 -6.87
N ALA A 43 -3.27 12.87 -7.49
CA ALA A 43 -2.43 11.67 -7.43
C ALA A 43 -2.22 11.06 -8.81
N SER A 44 -0.98 10.68 -9.11
CA SER A 44 -0.64 9.93 -10.32
C SER A 44 -0.63 8.43 -10.03
N LEU A 45 -0.87 7.61 -11.06
CA LEU A 45 -0.68 6.16 -10.96
C LEU A 45 0.76 5.80 -10.57
N PHE A 46 1.73 6.61 -11.02
CA PHE A 46 3.15 6.46 -10.65
C PHE A 46 3.38 6.69 -9.16
N ASP A 47 2.63 7.59 -8.51
CA ASP A 47 2.74 7.81 -7.07
C ASP A 47 2.26 6.58 -6.32
N ILE A 48 1.15 5.98 -6.75
CA ILE A 48 0.58 4.75 -6.16
C ILE A 48 1.55 3.57 -6.28
N ILE A 49 2.15 3.39 -7.45
CA ILE A 49 3.15 2.35 -7.69
C ILE A 49 4.40 2.62 -6.85
N GLY A 50 4.86 3.87 -6.79
CA GLY A 50 6.00 4.29 -6.00
C GLY A 50 5.80 4.07 -4.50
N MET A 51 4.60 4.33 -3.99
CA MET A 51 4.20 4.06 -2.60
C MET A 51 4.30 2.56 -2.30
N ARG A 52 3.70 1.71 -3.15
CA ARG A 52 3.80 0.24 -3.02
C ARG A 52 5.26 -0.24 -3.00
N LEU A 53 6.11 0.30 -3.88
CA LEU A 53 7.52 -0.09 -3.95
C LEU A 53 8.32 0.34 -2.71
N ARG A 54 7.99 1.50 -2.12
CA ARG A 54 8.56 1.98 -0.84
C ARG A 54 7.99 1.24 0.38
N GLY A 55 7.08 0.29 0.16
CA GLY A 55 6.42 -0.49 1.20
C GLY A 55 5.41 0.32 2.02
N SER A 56 4.93 1.46 1.53
CA SER A 56 3.86 2.19 2.21
C SER A 56 2.50 1.54 1.95
N ASP A 57 1.63 1.56 2.96
CA ASP A 57 0.25 1.11 2.80
C ASP A 57 -0.52 2.14 1.97
N VAL A 58 -0.60 1.87 0.67
CA VAL A 58 -1.30 2.72 -0.30
C VAL A 58 -2.72 3.02 0.15
N LYS A 59 -3.45 2.04 0.70
CA LYS A 59 -4.86 2.23 1.03
C LYS A 59 -4.99 3.24 2.17
N LEU A 60 -4.24 3.05 3.24
CA LEU A 60 -4.26 3.93 4.41
C LEU A 60 -3.79 5.36 4.07
N VAL A 61 -2.69 5.50 3.33
CA VAL A 61 -2.16 6.80 2.91
C VAL A 61 -3.16 7.55 2.02
N THR A 62 -3.77 6.82 1.09
CA THR A 62 -4.77 7.37 0.16
C THR A 62 -6.03 7.82 0.88
N GLU A 63 -6.57 7.01 1.79
CA GLU A 63 -7.75 7.37 2.59
C GLU A 63 -7.50 8.61 3.45
N ALA A 64 -6.35 8.67 4.15
CA ALA A 64 -5.96 9.84 4.92
C ALA A 64 -5.83 11.09 4.04
N TYR A 65 -5.21 10.96 2.86
CA TYR A 65 -5.10 12.05 1.89
C TYR A 65 -6.47 12.57 1.44
N ILE A 66 -7.39 11.66 1.08
CA ILE A 66 -8.76 12.01 0.68
C ILE A 66 -9.48 12.78 1.79
N MET A 67 -9.37 12.34 3.04
CA MET A 67 -9.97 13.04 4.17
C MET A 67 -9.44 14.47 4.33
N LEU A 68 -8.14 14.70 4.08
CA LEU A 68 -7.54 16.03 4.14
C LEU A 68 -8.00 16.92 2.97
N VAL A 69 -8.10 16.35 1.77
CA VAL A 69 -8.64 17.05 0.57
C VAL A 69 -10.10 17.45 0.79
N GLN A 70 -10.92 16.55 1.34
CA GLN A 70 -12.32 16.83 1.67
C GLN A 70 -12.48 17.92 2.73
N ARG A 71 -11.50 18.06 3.64
CA ARG A 71 -11.41 19.17 4.61
C ARG A 71 -10.89 20.48 4.00
N GLY A 72 -10.62 20.51 2.69
CA GLY A 72 -10.08 21.67 1.99
C GLY A 72 -8.60 21.95 2.28
N GLN A 73 -7.89 21.00 2.91
CA GLN A 73 -6.46 21.17 3.16
C GLN A 73 -5.66 20.92 1.89
N LYS A 74 -4.78 21.87 1.55
CA LYS A 74 -3.86 21.79 0.42
C LYS A 74 -2.61 21.01 0.80
N VAL A 75 -2.78 19.72 1.08
CA VAL A 75 -1.67 18.80 1.32
C VAL A 75 -1.32 18.04 0.05
N SER A 76 -0.08 17.57 -0.06
CA SER A 76 0.34 16.66 -1.13
C SER A 76 0.28 15.20 -0.65
N LEU A 77 0.01 14.27 -1.57
CA LEU A 77 0.01 12.84 -1.25
C LEU A 77 1.35 12.38 -0.65
N ARG A 78 2.46 12.92 -1.16
CA ARG A 78 3.83 12.63 -0.69
C ARG A 78 4.08 13.09 0.74
N GLU A 79 3.40 14.13 1.19
CA GLU A 79 3.51 14.63 2.56
C GLU A 79 2.71 13.77 3.55
N VAL A 80 1.55 13.27 3.13
CA VAL A 80 0.82 12.25 3.91
C VAL A 80 1.63 10.95 3.99
N GLU A 81 2.26 10.56 2.88
CA GLU A 81 3.13 9.39 2.81
C GLU A 81 4.37 9.54 3.71
N SER A 82 5.02 10.71 3.74
CA SER A 82 6.20 10.93 4.58
C SER A 82 5.86 10.83 6.07
N GLN A 83 4.71 11.37 6.48
CA GLN A 83 4.20 11.24 7.85
C GLN A 83 3.86 9.79 8.19
N TYR A 84 3.31 9.03 7.24
CA TYR A 84 3.07 7.60 7.39
C TYR A 84 4.38 6.82 7.57
N LEU A 85 5.39 7.06 6.72
CA LEU A 85 6.68 6.37 6.78
C LEU A 85 7.47 6.70 8.05
N ALA A 86 7.44 7.96 8.50
CA ALA A 86 8.08 8.37 9.75
C ALA A 86 7.53 7.59 10.95
N ARG A 87 6.21 7.41 11.02
CA ARG A 87 5.56 6.62 12.08
C ARG A 87 5.76 5.12 11.89
N LYS A 88 5.75 4.62 10.65
CA LYS A 88 5.97 3.20 10.35
C LYS A 88 7.33 2.72 10.85
N ASN A 89 8.39 3.53 10.69
CA ASN A 89 9.74 3.17 11.15
C ASN A 89 9.95 3.39 12.65
N SER A 90 9.24 4.36 13.26
CA SER A 90 9.40 4.69 14.68
C SER A 90 8.72 3.70 15.64
N ILE A 91 7.96 2.71 15.16
CA ILE A 91 7.28 1.75 16.05
C ILE A 91 8.15 0.51 16.31
N MET A 92 9.28 0.32 15.61
CA MET A 92 10.10 -0.88 15.78
C MET A 92 11.55 -0.71 15.28
N ASP A 93 12.25 0.38 15.64
CA ASP A 93 13.71 0.30 15.61
C ASP A 93 14.16 -0.54 16.83
N SER A 94 15.12 -1.45 16.64
CA SER A 94 15.73 -2.20 17.75
C SER A 94 16.26 -1.26 18.83
N ARG A 95 16.62 -0.03 18.47
CA ARG A 95 17.03 1.03 19.40
C ARG A 95 15.91 1.54 20.30
N ASP A 96 14.68 1.69 19.78
CA ASP A 96 13.53 2.10 20.61
C ASP A 96 13.19 1.00 21.62
N LEU A 97 13.27 -0.28 21.21
CA LEU A 97 13.10 -1.41 22.13
C LEU A 97 14.23 -1.45 23.18
N LEU A 98 15.48 -1.20 22.78
CA LEU A 98 16.60 -1.10 23.73
C LEU A 98 16.37 0.02 24.75
N GLN A 99 15.95 1.20 24.30
CA GLN A 99 15.70 2.34 25.19
C GLN A 99 14.56 2.06 26.16
N ILE A 100 13.46 1.44 25.70
CA ILE A 100 12.34 1.06 26.57
C ILE A 100 12.77 -0.01 27.59
N VAL A 101 13.60 -0.97 27.19
CA VAL A 101 14.10 -2.02 28.09
C VAL A 101 15.09 -1.46 29.12
N GLU A 102 16.06 -0.63 28.69
CA GLU A 102 17.02 0.06 29.58
C GLU A 102 16.29 0.92 30.61
N GLN A 103 15.34 1.74 30.17
CA GLN A 103 14.53 2.57 31.06
C GLN A 103 13.78 1.75 32.13
N ASN A 104 13.25 0.59 31.76
CA ASN A 104 12.56 -0.30 32.71
C ASN A 104 13.54 -1.00 33.67
N GLN A 105 14.76 -1.33 33.22
CA GLN A 105 15.79 -1.90 34.10
C GLN A 105 16.32 -0.87 35.10
N ASP A 106 16.57 0.37 34.69
CA ASP A 106 17.02 1.45 35.57
C ASP A 106 15.98 1.77 36.65
N SER A 107 14.70 1.81 36.26
CA SER A 107 13.58 2.01 37.18
C SER A 107 13.41 0.86 38.20
N SER A 108 13.89 -0.34 37.86
CA SER A 108 13.86 -1.52 38.73
C SER A 108 15.09 -1.60 39.66
N ALA A 109 16.23 -1.05 39.23
CA ALA A 109 17.47 -1.00 40.02
C ALA A 109 17.47 0.14 41.06
N SER A 110 16.62 1.17 40.86
CA SER A 110 16.48 2.31 41.77
C SER A 110 15.37 2.14 42.84
N ARG A 111 14.78 0.93 42.96
CA ARG A 111 13.80 0.57 44.00
C ARG A 111 14.41 -0.45 44.96
#